data_AF-A0A2D5AL83-F1
#
_entry.id   AF-A0A2D5AL83-F1
#
_cell.length_a   1.000
_cell.length_b   1.000
_cell.length_c   1.000
_cell.angle_alpha   90.00
_cell.angle_beta   90.00
_cell.angle_gamma   90.00
#
_symmetry.space_group_name_H-M   'P 1'
#
loop_
_entity.id
_entity.type
_entity.pdbx_description
1 polymer ?
#
loop_
_entity_poly.entity_id
_entity_poly.type
_entity_poly.pdbx_seq_one_letter_code
_entity_poly.pdbx_strand_id
1 'polypeptide(L)'
;NFIGTDYEYAASGKHSATARYEFTPPKTGNYDLRISWQPHENRSPNALVIVEGAKNGKAEQRVNQQVAATLDKGFHSLGIYEFEGAIPAAVVLSNEGATGNIHADAVQVLAIKSTE
;
A
#
# COMPACT_ATOMS: atom_id res chain seq x y z
N ASN A 1 -7.70 -6.57 -13.76
CA ASN A 1 -6.97 -7.72 -13.18
C ASN A 1 -6.82 -7.44 -11.70
N PHE A 2 -7.34 -8.29 -10.82
CA PHE A 2 -7.25 -8.13 -9.36
C PHE A 2 -6.55 -9.35 -8.74
N ILE A 3 -6.05 -9.22 -7.52
CA ILE A 3 -5.41 -10.32 -6.80
C ILE A 3 -6.46 -11.04 -5.95
N GLY A 4 -6.58 -12.36 -6.12
CA GLY A 4 -7.54 -13.14 -5.33
C GLY A 4 -8.94 -13.14 -5.95
N THR A 5 -9.97 -12.80 -5.16
CA THR A 5 -11.39 -12.92 -5.54
C THR A 5 -12.07 -11.58 -5.86
N ASP A 6 -11.58 -10.47 -5.34
CA ASP A 6 -12.21 -9.15 -5.44
C ASP A 6 -11.21 -8.00 -5.18
N TYR A 7 -11.72 -6.78 -5.23
CA TYR A 7 -11.06 -5.56 -4.82
C TYR A 7 -12.10 -4.63 -4.20
N GLU A 8 -11.66 -3.69 -3.37
CA GLU A 8 -12.51 -2.67 -2.78
C GLU A 8 -12.16 -1.28 -3.32
N TYR A 9 -13.12 -0.36 -3.26
CA TYR A 9 -12.87 1.04 -3.63
C TYR A 9 -13.67 2.00 -2.76
N ALA A 10 -13.15 3.20 -2.60
CA ALA A 10 -13.86 4.29 -1.93
C ALA A 10 -13.78 5.56 -2.78
N ALA A 11 -14.90 6.29 -2.85
CA ALA A 11 -14.92 7.58 -3.51
C ALA A 11 -14.19 8.65 -2.70
N SER A 12 -13.69 9.68 -3.38
CA SER A 12 -13.35 10.96 -2.74
C SER A 12 -14.61 11.59 -2.15
N GLY A 13 -14.54 12.16 -0.95
CA GLY A 13 -15.69 12.89 -0.41
C GLY A 13 -15.75 12.97 1.12
N LYS A 14 -16.96 13.23 1.63
CA LYS A 14 -17.22 13.59 3.04
C LYS A 14 -17.11 12.42 4.03
N HIS A 15 -17.18 11.18 3.55
CA HIS A 15 -17.05 10.01 4.42
C HIS A 15 -15.62 9.50 4.36
N SER A 16 -14.97 9.46 5.51
CA SER A 16 -13.65 8.84 5.65
C SER A 16 -13.77 7.33 5.46
N ALA A 17 -12.93 6.78 4.60
CA ALA A 17 -12.83 5.36 4.35
C ALA A 17 -11.36 4.94 4.38
N THR A 18 -11.09 3.82 5.06
CA THR A 18 -9.76 3.24 5.14
C THR A 18 -9.79 1.74 4.84
N ALA A 19 -8.73 1.25 4.22
CA ALA A 19 -8.44 -0.18 4.09
C ALA A 19 -7.12 -0.45 4.81
N ARG A 20 -7.16 -1.33 5.83
CA ARG A 20 -6.00 -1.66 6.68
C ARG A 20 -5.55 -3.09 6.40
N TYR A 21 -4.30 -3.24 5.98
CA TYR A 21 -3.66 -4.52 5.74
C TYR A 21 -2.62 -4.76 6.83
N GLU A 22 -2.97 -5.60 7.80
CA GLU A 22 -2.10 -5.95 8.92
C GLU A 22 -1.15 -7.08 8.55
N PHE A 23 0.08 -7.01 9.03
CA PHE A 23 1.07 -8.06 8.87
C PHE A 23 2.01 -8.11 10.07
N THR A 24 2.70 -9.24 10.23
CA THR A 24 3.75 -9.41 11.24
C THR A 24 5.01 -9.90 10.55
N PRO A 25 6.07 -9.07 10.47
CA PRO A 25 7.35 -9.48 9.91
C PRO A 25 7.90 -10.68 10.69
N PRO A 26 8.26 -11.80 10.04
CA PRO A 26 8.74 -12.98 10.75
C PRO A 26 10.14 -12.77 11.37
N LYS A 27 10.92 -11.82 10.84
CA LYS A 27 12.27 -11.49 11.31
C LYS A 27 12.51 -9.98 11.19
N THR A 28 13.38 -9.45 12.04
CA THR A 28 13.90 -8.09 11.90
C THR A 28 14.66 -7.97 10.58
N GLY A 29 14.42 -6.89 9.83
CA GLY A 29 15.11 -6.63 8.58
C GLY A 29 14.37 -5.68 7.64
N ASN A 30 14.89 -5.57 6.41
CA ASN A 30 14.35 -4.71 5.37
C ASN A 30 13.30 -5.45 4.54
N TYR A 31 12.16 -4.79 4.31
CA TYR A 31 11.07 -5.30 3.50
C TYR A 31 10.67 -4.26 2.46
N ASP A 32 10.55 -4.69 1.20
CA ASP A 32 9.89 -3.92 0.15
C ASP A 32 8.38 -4.13 0.28
N LEU A 33 7.68 -3.05 0.61
CA LEU A 33 6.23 -3.04 0.70
C LEU A 33 5.66 -2.62 -0.65
N ARG A 34 4.67 -3.38 -1.13
CA ARG A 34 4.03 -3.09 -2.41
C ARG A 34 2.53 -3.09 -2.25
N ILE A 35 1.85 -2.21 -3.00
CA ILE A 35 0.40 -2.20 -3.14
C ILE A 35 0.03 -2.45 -4.59
N SER A 36 -1.16 -2.99 -4.82
CA SER A 36 -1.70 -3.18 -6.16
C SER A 36 -2.99 -2.39 -6.36
N TRP A 37 -3.21 -1.97 -7.61
CA TRP A 37 -4.47 -1.37 -8.03
C TRP A 37 -4.72 -1.61 -9.52
N GLN A 38 -5.99 -1.45 -9.93
CA GLN A 38 -6.33 -1.35 -11.33
C GLN A 38 -6.40 0.13 -11.76
N PRO A 39 -5.58 0.54 -12.75
CA PRO A 39 -5.57 1.92 -13.20
C PRO A 39 -6.85 2.27 -13.95
N HIS A 40 -7.39 3.46 -13.68
CA HIS A 40 -8.52 4.00 -14.42
C HIS A 40 -8.55 5.53 -14.25
N GLU A 41 -9.07 6.26 -15.24
CA GLU A 41 -9.08 7.75 -15.23
C GLU A 41 -9.88 8.35 -14.06
N ASN A 42 -10.92 7.63 -13.59
CA ASN A 42 -11.71 8.02 -12.42
C ASN A 42 -11.02 7.76 -11.06
N ARG A 43 -9.79 7.24 -11.07
CA ARG A 43 -9.02 7.02 -9.85
C ARG A 43 -8.40 8.31 -9.36
N SER A 44 -8.08 8.31 -8.07
CA SER A 44 -7.40 9.42 -7.44
C SER A 44 -5.92 9.48 -7.88
N PRO A 45 -5.42 10.64 -8.35
CA PRO A 45 -4.00 10.85 -8.57
C PRO A 45 -3.21 11.05 -7.26
N ASN A 46 -3.89 11.12 -6.12
CA ASN A 46 -3.29 11.43 -4.82
C ASN A 46 -3.86 10.56 -3.68
N ALA A 47 -4.06 9.26 -3.93
CA ALA A 47 -4.47 8.30 -2.90
C ALA A 47 -3.46 8.27 -1.75
N LEU A 48 -3.92 8.36 -0.50
CA LEU A 48 -3.04 8.33 0.67
C LEU A 48 -2.70 6.88 1.04
N VAL A 49 -1.42 6.61 1.24
CA VAL A 49 -0.92 5.35 1.79
C VAL A 49 -0.06 5.67 3.02
N ILE A 50 -0.31 4.96 4.10
CA ILE A 50 0.40 5.08 5.37
C ILE A 50 1.07 3.75 5.67
N VAL A 51 2.35 3.79 6.05
CA VAL A 51 3.10 2.64 6.56
C VAL A 51 3.32 2.83 8.06
N GLU A 52 2.87 1.86 8.84
CA GLU A 52 2.98 1.84 10.31
C GLU A 52 3.90 0.72 10.77
N GLY A 53 4.56 0.92 11.92
CA GLY A 53 5.42 -0.11 12.55
C GLY A 53 6.85 -0.18 12.00
N ALA A 54 7.20 0.64 11.01
CA ALA A 54 8.58 0.76 10.55
C ALA A 54 9.46 1.43 11.64
N LYS A 55 10.74 1.05 11.72
CA LYS A 55 11.68 1.57 12.73
C LYS A 55 11.83 3.09 12.70
N ASN A 56 11.77 3.69 11.50
CA ASN A 56 11.86 5.14 11.33
C ASN A 56 10.54 5.87 11.63
N GLY A 57 9.56 5.17 12.19
CA GLY A 57 8.23 5.68 12.50
C GLY A 57 7.26 5.58 11.32
N LYS A 58 6.10 6.23 11.49
CA LYS A 58 5.05 6.28 10.48
C LYS A 58 5.53 7.02 9.23
N ALA A 59 5.31 6.43 8.06
CA ALA A 59 5.59 7.06 6.77
C ALA A 59 4.28 7.28 5.99
N GLU A 60 4.17 8.40 5.29
CA GLU A 60 3.03 8.72 4.44
C GLU A 60 3.48 8.98 3.01
N GLN A 61 2.68 8.53 2.05
CA GLN A 61 2.93 8.77 0.63
C GLN A 61 1.64 8.93 -0.15
N ARG A 62 1.73 9.66 -1.27
CA ARG A 62 0.63 9.89 -2.20
C ARG A 62 0.90 9.14 -3.49
N VAL A 63 -0.05 8.30 -3.90
CA VAL A 63 0.08 7.44 -5.07
C VAL A 63 -0.93 7.84 -6.14
N ASN A 64 -0.46 7.95 -7.39
CA ASN A 64 -1.32 8.19 -8.53
C ASN A 64 -1.87 6.87 -9.07
N GLN A 65 -3.13 6.57 -8.75
CA GLN A 65 -3.80 5.33 -9.17
C GLN A 65 -4.44 5.42 -10.56
N GLN A 66 -4.32 6.56 -11.26
CA GLN A 66 -4.72 6.65 -12.67
C GLN A 66 -3.70 5.97 -13.58
N VAL A 67 -2.44 5.92 -13.14
CA VAL A 67 -1.32 5.34 -13.89
C VAL A 67 -1.17 3.88 -13.51
N ALA A 68 -0.88 3.03 -14.49
CA ALA A 68 -0.56 1.63 -14.24
C ALA A 68 0.70 1.51 -13.40
N ALA A 69 0.66 0.68 -12.36
CA ALA A 69 1.87 0.33 -11.63
C ALA A 69 2.82 -0.48 -12.53
N THR A 70 4.13 -0.34 -12.32
CA THR A 70 5.16 -0.85 -13.23
C THR A 70 5.62 -2.27 -12.95
N LEU A 71 5.31 -2.84 -11.77
CA LEU A 71 5.67 -4.21 -11.45
C LEU A 71 4.57 -5.18 -11.88
N ASP A 72 4.96 -6.45 -12.02
CA ASP A 72 4.04 -7.54 -12.37
C ASP A 72 2.76 -7.52 -11.53
N LYS A 73 1.64 -7.89 -12.16
CA LYS A 73 0.31 -7.94 -11.56
C LYS A 73 -0.19 -6.60 -11.00
N GLY A 74 0.34 -5.48 -11.51
CA GLY A 74 -0.12 -4.14 -11.11
C GLY A 74 0.37 -3.72 -9.73
N PHE A 75 1.51 -4.26 -9.28
CA PHE A 75 2.15 -3.83 -8.04
C PHE A 75 3.01 -2.58 -8.23
N HIS A 76 3.01 -1.73 -7.21
CA HIS A 76 3.87 -0.57 -7.04
C HIS A 76 4.63 -0.71 -5.73
N SER A 77 5.94 -0.50 -5.76
CA SER A 77 6.74 -0.42 -4.54
C SER A 77 6.50 0.91 -3.85
N LEU A 78 6.09 0.83 -2.58
CA LEU A 78 6.02 1.94 -1.63
C LEU A 78 7.40 2.33 -1.11
N GLY A 79 8.41 1.49 -1.36
CA GLY A 79 9.78 1.63 -0.86
C GLY A 79 10.17 0.51 0.11
N ILE A 80 11.43 0.57 0.54
CA ILE A 80 12.02 -0.37 1.50
C ILE A 80 11.93 0.22 2.90
N TYR A 81 11.41 -0.57 3.84
CA TYR A 81 11.25 -0.20 5.24
C TYR A 81 11.91 -1.24 6.13
N GLU A 82 12.58 -0.78 7.18
CA GLU A 82 13.11 -1.66 8.22
C GLU A 82 12.05 -1.91 9.29
N PHE A 83 11.81 -3.18 9.61
CA PHE A 83 10.89 -3.61 10.66
C PHE A 83 11.59 -4.47 11.70
N GLU A 84 11.05 -4.45 12.92
CA GLU A 84 11.39 -5.43 13.95
C GLU A 84 10.53 -6.69 13.79
N GLY A 85 11.15 -7.86 13.94
CA GLY A 85 10.48 -9.15 13.83
C GLY A 85 9.49 -9.38 14.96
N ALA A 86 8.41 -10.10 14.66
CA ALA A 86 7.32 -10.43 15.58
C ALA A 86 6.55 -9.22 16.16
N ILE A 87 6.80 -7.99 15.67
CA ILE A 87 6.02 -6.81 16.01
C ILE A 87 5.00 -6.53 14.89
N PRO A 88 3.69 -6.40 15.20
CA PRO A 88 2.69 -6.07 14.20
C PRO A 88 2.95 -4.73 13.50
N ALA A 89 2.69 -4.71 12.19
CA ALA A 89 2.80 -3.56 11.30
C ALA A 89 1.59 -3.50 10.37
N ALA A 90 1.42 -2.39 9.66
CA ALA A 90 0.32 -2.25 8.72
C ALA A 90 0.63 -1.32 7.55
N VAL A 91 -0.02 -1.59 6.42
CA VAL A 91 -0.21 -0.64 5.32
C VAL A 91 -1.66 -0.19 5.32
N VAL A 92 -1.90 1.11 5.37
CA VAL A 92 -3.24 1.70 5.40
C VAL A 92 -3.46 2.58 4.19
N LEU A 93 -4.48 2.26 3.38
CA LEU A 93 -4.98 3.15 2.33
C LEU A 93 -6.10 4.01 2.89
N SER A 94 -6.10 5.30 2.56
CA SER A 94 -7.11 6.26 3.00
C SER A 94 -7.58 7.14 1.84
N ASN A 95 -8.89 7.43 1.81
CA ASN A 95 -9.46 8.38 0.85
C ASN A 95 -9.27 9.85 1.27
N GLU A 96 -8.60 10.09 2.40
CA GLU A 96 -8.34 11.44 2.90
C GLU A 96 -7.56 12.27 1.88
N GLY A 97 -8.13 13.39 1.45
CA GLY A 97 -7.53 14.28 0.47
C GLY A 97 -7.54 13.75 -0.97
N ALA A 98 -8.13 12.58 -1.23
CA ALA A 98 -8.28 12.04 -2.59
C ALA A 98 -9.17 12.94 -3.46
N THR A 99 -8.84 13.08 -4.73
CA THR A 99 -9.66 13.83 -5.72
C THR A 99 -10.36 12.93 -6.75
N GLY A 100 -10.29 11.61 -6.54
CA GLY A 100 -11.02 10.59 -7.30
C GLY A 100 -11.21 9.32 -6.46
N ASN A 101 -11.60 8.22 -7.09
CA ASN A 101 -11.78 6.95 -6.39
C ASN A 101 -10.43 6.36 -5.98
N ILE A 102 -10.27 5.96 -4.72
CA ILE A 102 -9.15 5.10 -4.31
C ILE A 102 -9.54 3.64 -4.52
N HIS A 103 -8.57 2.83 -4.93
CA HIS A 103 -8.69 1.40 -5.15
C HIS A 103 -7.75 0.66 -4.19
N ALA A 104 -8.27 -0.38 -3.56
CA ALA A 104 -7.55 -1.21 -2.61
C ALA A 104 -7.70 -2.68 -3.06
N ASP A 105 -6.60 -3.27 -3.53
CA ASP A 105 -6.56 -4.66 -3.99
C ASP A 105 -5.76 -5.50 -2.98
N ALA A 106 -4.45 -5.63 -3.19
CA ALA A 106 -3.57 -6.40 -2.32
C ALA A 106 -2.31 -5.65 -1.90
N VAL A 107 -1.76 -6.07 -0.75
CA VAL A 107 -0.44 -5.71 -0.25
C VAL A 107 0.50 -6.90 -0.38
N GLN A 108 1.74 -6.64 -0.82
CA GLN A 108 2.85 -7.59 -0.78
C GLN A 108 3.91 -7.08 0.19
N VAL A 109 4.43 -7.99 1.01
CA VAL A 109 5.49 -7.75 1.98
C VAL A 109 6.65 -8.68 1.64
N LEU A 110 7.72 -8.14 1.04
CA LEU A 110 8.81 -8.95 0.52
C LEU A 110 10.10 -8.66 1.30
N ALA A 111 10.63 -9.68 1.98
CA ALA A 111 11.92 -9.57 2.66
C ALA A 111 13.04 -9.35 1.62
N ILE A 112 13.83 -8.30 1.81
CA ILE A 112 15.05 -8.06 1.05
C ILE A 112 16.16 -8.89 1.67
N LYS A 113 16.63 -9.90 0.93
CA LYS A 113 17.83 -10.62 1.31
C LYS A 113 19.02 -9.71 1.05
N SER A 114 19.81 -9.43 2.08
CA SER A 114 21.16 -8.91 1.87
C SER A 114 21.92 -9.97 1.07
N THR A 115 22.37 -9.62 -0.13
CA THR A 115 23.39 -10.39 -0.83
C THR A 115 24.69 -10.21 -0.05
N GLU A 116 25.15 -11.28 0.60
CA GLU A 116 26.54 -11.42 1.05
C GLU A 116 27.49 -11.49 -0.15
#